data_AF-A0A315XTH0-F1
#
_entry.id   AF-A0A315XTH0-F1
#
_cell.length_a   1.000
_cell.length_b   1.000
_cell.length_c   1.000
_cell.angle_alpha   90.00
_cell.angle_beta   90.00
_cell.angle_gamma   90.00
#
_symmetry.space_group_name_H-M   'P 1'
#
loop_
_entity.id
_entity.type
_entity.pdbx_description
1 polymer ?
#
loop_
_entity_poly.entity_id
_entity_poly.type
_entity_poly.pdbx_seq_one_letter_code
_entity_poly.pdbx_strand_id
1 'polypeptide(L)'
;MDIRLSRPCVDDPTRYIAECHLGKRLVMEKLCDILRQIGAKDLKCSLNLGVARFELEEKSVMLYQSGRVDIRKIHNTEEARIFLEKIFSMVREALSDISS
;
A
#
# COMPACT_ATOMS: atom_id res chain seq x y z
N MET A 1 11.18 -7.27 -6.04
CA MET A 1 9.75 -6.93 -5.88
C MET A 1 9.10 -7.11 -7.23
N ASP A 2 8.07 -7.95 -7.31
CA ASP A 2 7.28 -8.12 -8.51
C ASP A 2 6.10 -7.13 -8.48
N ILE A 3 5.83 -6.44 -9.59
CA ILE A 3 4.76 -5.46 -9.73
C ILE A 3 3.87 -5.93 -10.86
N ARG A 4 2.62 -6.24 -10.53
CA ARG A 4 1.61 -6.62 -11.52
C ARG A 4 0.60 -5.51 -11.69
N LEU A 5 0.50 -4.97 -12.91
CA LEU A 5 -0.64 -4.13 -13.27
C LEU A 5 -1.82 -5.05 -13.58
N SER A 6 -2.88 -4.96 -12.78
CA SER A 6 -4.11 -5.72 -12.99
C SER A 6 -5.15 -4.88 -13.73
N ARG A 7 -6.43 -5.16 -13.56
CA ARG A 7 -7.51 -4.61 -14.39
C ARG A 7 -7.48 -3.07 -14.40
N PRO A 8 -7.95 -2.44 -15.49
CA PRO A 8 -8.17 -1.00 -15.49
C PRO A 8 -9.14 -0.60 -14.38
N CYS A 9 -8.97 0.61 -13.86
CA CYS A 9 -9.88 1.19 -12.87
C CYS A 9 -11.26 1.38 -13.53
N VAL A 10 -12.33 1.06 -12.80
CA VAL A 10 -13.71 1.21 -13.30
C VAL A 10 -13.99 2.66 -13.73
N ASP A 11 -13.42 3.61 -12.99
CA ASP A 11 -13.64 5.04 -13.20
C ASP A 11 -12.73 5.65 -14.28
N ASP A 12 -11.63 4.97 -14.65
CA ASP A 12 -10.69 5.44 -15.67
C ASP A 12 -9.97 4.24 -16.34
N PRO A 13 -10.31 3.91 -17.60
CA PRO A 13 -9.74 2.76 -18.29
C PRO A 13 -8.27 2.93 -18.69
N THR A 14 -7.73 4.16 -18.60
CA THR A 14 -6.30 4.44 -18.85
C THR A 14 -5.42 4.19 -17.63
N ARG A 15 -6.05 3.90 -16.49
CA ARG A 15 -5.38 3.69 -15.21
C ARG A 15 -5.58 2.27 -14.72
N TYR A 16 -4.57 1.72 -14.07
CA TYR A 16 -4.53 0.35 -13.59
C TYR A 16 -4.46 0.30 -12.06
N ILE A 17 -4.72 -0.88 -11.53
CA ILE A 17 -4.39 -1.25 -10.15
C ILE A 17 -3.03 -1.92 -10.18
N ALA A 18 -2.04 -1.35 -9.49
CA ALA A 18 -0.77 -2.03 -9.26
C ALA A 18 -0.87 -2.90 -8.01
N GLU A 19 -0.60 -4.18 -8.16
CA GLU A 19 -0.53 -5.15 -7.08
C GLU A 19 0.94 -5.52 -6.83
N CYS A 20 1.39 -5.30 -5.60
CA CYS A 20 2.78 -5.46 -5.17
C CYS A 20 2.86 -6.18 -3.83
N HIS A 21 4.06 -6.60 -3.44
CA HIS A 21 4.33 -7.20 -2.12
C HIS A 21 5.59 -6.59 -1.48
N LEU A 22 5.50 -6.21 -0.21
CA LEU A 22 6.62 -5.63 0.56
C LEU A 22 7.69 -6.65 0.95
N GLY A 23 7.42 -7.93 0.72
CA GLY A 23 8.31 -9.05 1.07
C GLY A 23 8.28 -9.44 2.55
N LYS A 24 7.62 -8.66 3.40
CA LYS A 24 7.40 -8.94 4.83
C LYS A 24 5.96 -8.63 5.23
N ARG A 25 5.49 -9.26 6.31
CA ARG A 25 4.20 -8.94 6.92
C ARG A 25 4.25 -7.58 7.63
N LEU A 26 3.08 -7.01 7.89
CA LEU A 26 2.92 -5.76 8.62
C LEU A 26 2.34 -6.01 10.01
N VAL A 27 2.91 -5.37 11.03
CA VAL A 27 2.32 -5.25 12.36
C VAL A 27 1.24 -4.18 12.28
N MET A 28 -0.02 -4.59 12.19
CA MET A 28 -1.13 -3.70 11.83
C MET A 28 -1.36 -2.55 12.80
N GLU A 29 -1.20 -2.78 14.11
CA GLU A 29 -1.31 -1.72 15.12
C GLU A 29 -0.28 -0.62 14.86
N LYS A 30 0.99 -1.02 14.73
CA LYS A 30 2.11 -0.11 14.43
C LYS A 30 1.92 0.60 13.10
N LEU A 31 1.46 -0.11 12.06
CA LEU A 31 1.14 0.49 10.76
C LEU A 31 0.09 1.59 10.90
N CYS A 32 -1.01 1.31 11.57
CA CYS A 32 -2.10 2.26 11.74
C CYS A 32 -1.68 3.49 12.54
N ASP A 33 -0.84 3.32 13.57
CA ASP A 33 -0.31 4.44 14.34
C ASP A 33 0.64 5.31 13.51
N ILE A 34 1.53 4.71 12.74
CA ILE A 34 2.39 5.43 11.79
C ILE A 34 1.55 6.23 10.79
N LEU A 35 0.55 5.61 10.17
CA LEU A 35 -0.33 6.27 9.19
C LEU A 35 -1.14 7.43 9.80
N ARG A 36 -1.55 7.32 11.07
CA ARG A 36 -2.22 8.42 11.80
C ARG A 36 -1.25 9.57 12.09
N GLN A 37 -0.04 9.26 12.56
CA GLN A 37 0.96 10.25 12.94
C GLN A 37 1.41 11.10 11.73
N ILE A 38 1.56 10.48 10.56
CA ILE A 38 1.90 11.19 9.32
C ILE A 38 0.69 11.92 8.70
N GLY A 39 -0.50 11.82 9.30
CA GLY A 39 -1.71 12.47 8.81
C GLY A 39 -2.20 11.92 7.47
N ALA A 40 -2.13 10.60 7.26
CA ALA A 40 -2.59 9.98 6.02
C ALA A 40 -4.08 10.30 5.76
N LYS A 41 -4.38 10.82 4.57
CA LYS A 41 -5.72 11.25 4.18
C LYS A 41 -6.66 10.05 4.05
N ASP A 42 -7.92 10.23 4.45
CA ASP A 42 -8.98 9.21 4.36
C ASP A 42 -8.61 7.84 4.95
N LEU A 43 -7.76 7.86 6.00
CA LEU A 43 -7.26 6.66 6.66
C LEU A 43 -8.41 5.86 7.27
N LYS A 44 -8.51 4.60 6.86
CA LYS A 44 -9.37 3.57 7.44
C LYS A 44 -8.53 2.35 7.77
N CYS A 45 -8.50 2.00 9.04
CA CYS A 45 -7.79 0.83 9.54
C CYS A 45 -8.77 -0.21 10.06
N SER A 46 -8.55 -1.49 9.71
CA SER A 46 -9.23 -2.62 10.31
C SER A 46 -8.20 -3.66 10.74
N LEU A 47 -7.99 -3.76 12.05
CA LEU A 47 -7.09 -4.75 12.65
C LEU A 47 -7.62 -6.17 12.41
N ASN A 48 -8.95 -6.36 12.53
CA ASN A 48 -9.59 -7.66 12.32
C ASN A 48 -9.47 -8.17 10.88
N LEU A 49 -9.62 -7.28 9.90
CA LEU A 49 -9.47 -7.64 8.48
C LEU A 49 -8.00 -7.62 8.02
N GLY A 50 -7.08 -7.15 8.86
CA GLY A 50 -5.68 -7.00 8.52
C GLY A 50 -5.47 -6.07 7.32
N VAL A 51 -6.19 -4.95 7.23
CA VAL A 51 -6.07 -4.00 6.12
C VAL A 51 -6.13 -2.55 6.58
N ALA A 52 -5.28 -1.71 5.98
CA ALA A 52 -5.32 -0.26 6.07
C ALA A 52 -5.54 0.33 4.67
N ARG A 53 -6.46 1.29 4.55
CA ARG A 53 -6.72 2.06 3.34
C ARG A 53 -6.49 3.54 3.61
N PHE A 54 -5.85 4.24 2.69
CA PHE A 54 -5.65 5.69 2.76
C PHE A 54 -5.43 6.27 1.37
N GLU A 55 -5.42 7.60 1.27
CA GLU A 55 -5.02 8.33 0.08
C GLU A 55 -3.61 8.90 0.22
N LEU A 56 -2.83 8.77 -0.85
CA LEU A 56 -1.52 9.38 -0.99
C LEU A 56 -1.42 9.92 -2.42
N GLU A 57 -1.16 11.22 -2.59
CA GLU A 57 -1.05 11.87 -3.91
C GLU A 57 -2.21 11.51 -4.86
N GLU A 58 -3.44 11.61 -4.35
CA GLU A 58 -4.70 11.32 -5.06
C GLU A 58 -4.88 9.85 -5.51
N LYS A 59 -3.97 8.96 -5.09
CA LYS A 59 -4.04 7.51 -5.29
C LYS A 59 -4.56 6.83 -4.04
N SER A 60 -5.49 5.90 -4.23
CA SER A 60 -5.96 5.04 -3.14
C SER A 60 -4.97 3.90 -2.94
N VAL A 61 -4.46 3.77 -1.72
CA VAL A 61 -3.52 2.72 -1.31
C VAL A 61 -4.24 1.77 -0.35
N MET A 62 -4.05 0.47 -0.55
CA MET A 62 -4.45 -0.57 0.40
C MET A 62 -3.22 -1.36 0.82
N LEU A 63 -2.98 -1.43 2.13
CA LEU A 63 -1.92 -2.22 2.75
C LEU A 63 -2.55 -3.36 3.55
N TYR A 64 -2.16 -4.58 3.23
CA TYR A 64 -2.65 -5.77 3.92
C TYR A 64 -1.58 -6.31 4.88
N GLN A 65 -2.02 -6.93 5.97
CA GLN A 65 -1.16 -7.55 6.98
C GLN A 65 -0.17 -8.57 6.38
N SER A 66 -0.57 -9.22 5.29
CA SER A 66 0.28 -10.15 4.55
C SER A 66 1.55 -9.51 3.97
N GLY A 67 1.56 -8.18 3.79
CA GLY A 67 2.59 -7.46 3.04
C GLY A 67 2.16 -7.10 1.62
N ARG A 68 0.97 -7.52 1.18
CA ARG A 68 0.38 -7.09 -0.09
C ARG A 68 0.09 -5.60 -0.08
N VAL A 69 0.28 -4.96 -1.22
CA VAL A 69 -0.05 -3.55 -1.49
C VAL A 69 -0.85 -3.47 -2.77
N ASP A 70 -2.00 -2.80 -2.74
CA ASP A 70 -2.72 -2.41 -3.95
C ASP A 70 -2.69 -0.89 -4.09
N ILE A 71 -2.31 -0.38 -5.26
CA ILE A 71 -2.28 1.06 -5.56
C ILE A 71 -3.18 1.30 -6.77
N ARG A 72 -4.23 2.10 -6.59
CA ARG A 72 -5.14 2.49 -7.68
C ARG A 72 -4.62 3.73 -8.41
N LYS A 73 -5.11 3.93 -9.65
CA LYS A 73 -4.79 5.08 -10.50
C LYS A 73 -3.33 5.14 -10.99
N ILE A 74 -2.71 3.99 -11.19
CA ILE A 74 -1.36 3.87 -11.74
C ILE A 74 -1.39 3.84 -13.27
N HIS A 75 -0.47 4.51 -13.96
CA HIS A 75 -0.38 4.45 -15.42
C HIS A 75 0.49 3.29 -15.91
N ASN A 76 1.62 3.05 -15.25
CA ASN A 76 2.61 2.07 -15.69
C ASN A 76 3.43 1.52 -14.51
N THR A 77 4.26 0.52 -14.79
CA THR A 77 5.07 -0.18 -13.79
C THR A 77 6.14 0.70 -13.16
N GLU A 78 6.68 1.68 -13.89
CA GLU A 78 7.70 2.60 -13.38
C GLU A 78 7.10 3.54 -12.32
N GLU A 79 5.93 4.13 -12.60
CA GLU A 79 5.18 4.91 -11.61
C GLU A 79 4.87 4.07 -10.37
N ALA A 80 4.39 2.83 -10.56
CA ALA A 80 4.12 1.93 -9.46
C ALA A 80 5.36 1.67 -8.59
N ARG A 81 6.54 1.53 -9.21
CA ARG A 81 7.79 1.27 -8.51
C ARG A 81 8.18 2.46 -7.63
N ILE A 82 8.21 3.67 -8.19
CA ILE A 82 8.53 4.91 -7.46
C ILE A 82 7.56 5.08 -6.28
N PHE A 83 6.28 4.83 -6.52
CA PHE A 83 5.25 4.96 -5.49
C PHE A 83 5.39 3.89 -4.39
N LEU A 84 5.74 2.67 -4.76
CA LEU A 84 5.99 1.59 -3.81
C LEU A 84 7.21 1.87 -2.93
N GLU A 85 8.29 2.43 -3.47
CA GLU A 85 9.47 2.83 -2.70
C GLU A 85 9.11 3.90 -1.65
N LYS A 86 8.26 4.86 -2.03
CA LYS A 86 7.72 5.86 -1.10
C LYS A 86 6.89 5.22 0.01
N ILE A 87 5.95 4.34 -0.34
CA ILE A 87 5.14 3.60 0.63
C ILE A 87 6.04 2.80 1.58
N PHE A 88 7.02 2.06 1.03
CA PHE A 88 7.96 1.26 1.81
C PHE A 88 8.71 2.12 2.83
N SER A 89 9.22 3.28 2.41
CA SER A 89 9.90 4.23 3.30
C SER A 89 8.99 4.71 4.44
N MET A 90 7.72 4.98 4.15
CA MET A 90 6.74 5.41 5.16
C MET A 90 6.42 4.32 6.19
N VAL A 91 6.36 3.06 5.76
CA VAL A 91 5.84 1.96 6.60
C VAL A 91 6.90 0.96 7.05
N ARG A 92 8.18 1.22 6.76
CA ARG A 92 9.31 0.31 7.06
C ARG A 92 9.33 -0.15 8.51
N GLU A 93 8.98 0.72 9.45
CA GLU A 93 8.99 0.40 10.88
C GLU A 93 7.85 -0.53 11.28
N ALA A 94 6.77 -0.59 10.49
CA ALA A 94 5.67 -1.54 10.71
C ALA A 94 5.96 -2.93 10.15
N LEU A 95 7.06 -3.14 9.42
CA LEU A 95 7.39 -4.46 8.88
C LEU A 95 7.76 -5.40 10.04
N SER A 96 7.23 -6.62 10.00
CA SER A 96 7.59 -7.64 10.98
C SER A 96 9.04 -8.07 10.77
N ASP A 97 9.86 -7.94 11.80
CA ASP A 97 11.19 -8.54 11.86
C ASP A 97 11.07 -10.04 12.12
N ILE A 98 10.59 -10.79 11.13
CA ILE A 98 10.82 -12.24 11.12
C ILE A 98 12.10 -12.44 10.33
N SER A 99 13.21 -12.44 11.05
CA SER A 99 14.41 -13.14 10.63
C SER A 99 14.03 -14.62 10.54
N SER A 100 13.86 -15.15 9.33
CA SER A 100 13.92 -16.59 9.12
C SER A 100 15.32 -17.11 9.40
#